data_AF-A0A2D5WF51-F1
#
_entry.id   AF-A0A2D5WF51-F1
#
_cell.length_a   1.000
_cell.length_b   1.000
_cell.length_c   1.000
_cell.angle_alpha   90.00
_cell.angle_beta   90.00
_cell.angle_gamma   90.00
#
_symmetry.space_group_name_H-M   'P 1'
#
loop_
_entity.id
_entity.type
_entity.pdbx_description
1 polymer ?
#
loop_
_entity_poly.entity_id
_entity_poly.type
_entity_poly.pdbx_seq_one_letter_code
_entity_poly.pdbx_strand_id
1 'polypeptide(L)'
;MVLSEQDILKRLMGQRDRVSAAAWLVVRDAHAAEDIFQNVALKALAKEVTFDSDGALMSWAFITARREGIDWLRRQKNAPVRLDETILDVLEAEWADEALGQAGGRSQALRDCLNELPEKSRELLKLRYFDGQRCEEVASLLGAKLDAIYKRLSRLHNSLKDCIETKLNQAVS
;
A
#
# COMPACT_ATOMS: atom_id res chain seq x y z
N MET A 1 7.84 -26.42 5.08
CA MET A 1 7.55 -26.71 6.50
C MET A 1 6.62 -25.61 6.95
N VAL A 2 5.48 -25.94 7.55
CA VAL A 2 4.50 -24.92 7.97
C VAL A 2 5.09 -24.11 9.11
N LEU A 3 4.96 -22.79 9.05
CA LEU A 3 5.45 -21.87 10.08
C LEU A 3 4.73 -22.13 11.42
N SER A 4 5.47 -22.05 12.52
CA SER A 4 4.88 -22.12 13.87
C SER A 4 4.19 -20.80 14.24
N GLU A 5 3.28 -20.82 15.22
CA GLU A 5 2.65 -19.60 15.76
C GLU A 5 3.70 -18.58 16.25
N GLN A 6 4.80 -19.06 16.85
CA GLN A 6 5.90 -18.20 17.31
C GLN A 6 6.63 -17.52 16.15
N ASP A 7 6.88 -18.25 15.06
CA ASP A 7 7.53 -17.71 13.88
C ASP A 7 6.64 -16.69 13.17
N ILE A 8 5.33 -16.99 13.05
CA ILE A 8 4.33 -16.08 12.49
C ILE A 8 4.30 -14.77 13.28
N LEU A 9 4.18 -14.85 14.61
CA LEU A 9 4.11 -13.67 15.46
C LEU A 9 5.40 -12.86 15.38
N LYS A 10 6.56 -13.51 15.49
CA LYS A 10 7.87 -12.83 15.41
C LYS A 10 8.05 -12.11 14.07
N ARG A 11 7.64 -12.75 12.97
CA ARG A 11 7.73 -12.17 11.63
C ARG A 11 6.79 -10.98 11.46
N LEU A 12 5.53 -11.11 11.88
CA LEU A 12 4.54 -10.03 11.79
C LEU A 12 4.91 -8.84 12.67
N MET A 13 5.38 -9.07 13.90
CA MET A 13 5.81 -8.00 14.79
C MET A 13 7.05 -7.29 14.25
N GLY A 14 7.99 -8.02 13.65
CA GLY A 14 9.15 -7.42 12.96
C GLY A 14 8.79 -6.59 11.73
N GLN A 15 7.62 -6.83 11.13
CA GLN A 15 7.13 -6.15 9.93
C GLN A 15 5.91 -5.26 10.21
N ARG A 16 5.63 -4.97 11.49
CA ARG A 16 4.46 -4.21 11.95
C ARG A 16 4.28 -2.90 11.19
N ASP A 17 5.34 -2.13 11.07
CA ASP A 17 5.29 -0.80 10.43
C ASP A 17 4.89 -0.92 8.96
N ARG A 18 5.35 -1.97 8.27
CA ARG A 18 5.03 -2.20 6.84
C ARG A 18 3.58 -2.62 6.67
N VAL A 19 3.09 -3.55 7.48
CA VAL A 19 1.69 -4.03 7.39
C VAL A 19 0.72 -2.93 7.82
N SER A 20 1.07 -2.15 8.85
CA SER A 20 0.29 -0.99 9.29
C SER A 20 0.31 0.11 8.23
N ALA A 21 1.44 0.35 7.56
CA ALA A 21 1.50 1.28 6.44
C ALA A 21 0.60 0.85 5.27
N ALA A 22 0.50 -0.46 4.99
CA ALA A 22 -0.40 -0.98 3.98
C ALA A 22 -1.88 -0.73 4.33
N ALA A 23 -2.27 -0.95 5.59
CA ALA A 23 -3.60 -0.59 6.07
C ALA A 23 -3.84 0.92 6.01
N TRP A 24 -2.86 1.72 6.46
CA TRP A 24 -2.91 3.18 6.48
C TRP A 24 -3.11 3.78 5.08
N LEU A 25 -2.44 3.22 4.05
CA LEU A 25 -2.62 3.66 2.67
C LEU A 25 -4.08 3.60 2.21
N VAL A 26 -4.85 2.67 2.78
CA VAL A 26 -6.30 2.54 2.57
C VAL A 26 -7.06 3.51 3.47
N VAL A 27 -6.94 3.38 4.79
CA VAL A 27 -7.85 4.03 5.75
C VAL A 27 -7.50 5.48 6.10
N ARG A 28 -6.23 5.88 5.94
CA ARG A 28 -5.70 7.22 6.26
C ARG A 28 -5.93 7.68 7.70
N ASP A 29 -6.05 6.72 8.59
CA ASP A 29 -6.18 6.91 10.02
C ASP A 29 -5.17 5.99 10.71
N ALA A 30 -4.29 6.56 11.52
CA ALA A 30 -3.20 5.82 12.16
C ALA A 30 -3.72 4.84 13.22
N HIS A 31 -4.79 5.19 13.94
CA HIS A 31 -5.40 4.31 14.92
C HIS A 31 -6.12 3.14 14.23
N ALA A 32 -6.88 3.42 13.18
CA ALA A 32 -7.54 2.38 12.40
C ALA A 32 -6.53 1.44 11.71
N ALA A 33 -5.43 1.97 11.19
CA ALA A 33 -4.38 1.17 10.58
C ALA A 33 -3.72 0.21 11.59
N GLU A 34 -3.47 0.69 12.81
CA GLU A 34 -2.95 -0.13 13.90
C GLU A 34 -3.96 -1.20 14.34
N ASP A 35 -5.24 -0.85 14.48
CA ASP A 35 -6.30 -1.81 14.80
C ASP A 35 -6.43 -2.88 13.72
N ILE A 36 -6.28 -2.50 12.45
CA ILE A 36 -6.27 -3.43 11.33
C ILE A 36 -5.06 -4.37 11.41
N PHE A 37 -3.86 -3.86 11.71
CA PHE A 37 -2.69 -4.72 11.91
C PHE A 37 -2.92 -5.74 13.04
N GLN A 38 -3.47 -5.32 14.16
CA GLN A 38 -3.79 -6.22 15.27
C GLN A 38 -4.77 -7.32 14.82
N ASN A 39 -5.81 -6.96 14.07
CA ASN A 39 -6.76 -7.92 13.50
C ASN A 39 -6.07 -8.88 12.51
N VAL A 40 -5.15 -8.40 11.68
CA VAL A 40 -4.36 -9.24 10.77
C VAL A 40 -3.50 -10.23 11.55
N ALA A 41 -2.83 -9.79 12.62
CA ALA A 41 -2.02 -10.65 13.47
C ALA A 41 -2.87 -11.73 14.16
N LEU A 42 -4.03 -11.37 14.68
CA LEU A 42 -4.97 -12.33 15.28
C LEU A 42 -5.46 -13.37 14.27
N LYS A 43 -5.79 -12.94 13.04
CA LYS A 43 -6.20 -13.85 11.97
C LYS A 43 -5.07 -14.76 11.49
N ALA A 44 -3.83 -14.27 11.47
CA ALA A 44 -2.67 -15.07 11.10
C ALA A 44 -2.38 -16.21 12.09
N LEU A 45 -2.73 -16.00 13.37
CA LEU A 45 -2.59 -16.98 14.43
C LEU A 45 -3.81 -17.91 14.54
N ALA A 46 -4.87 -17.68 13.77
CA ALA A 46 -6.02 -18.56 13.75
C ALA A 46 -5.67 -19.89 13.07
N LYS A 47 -6.09 -21.01 13.66
CA LYS A 47 -5.77 -22.38 13.19
C LYS A 47 -6.24 -22.69 11.76
N GLU A 48 -7.11 -21.87 11.20
CA GLU A 48 -7.66 -22.02 9.85
C GLU A 48 -6.71 -21.51 8.76
N VAL A 49 -5.65 -20.81 9.12
CA VAL A 49 -4.67 -20.24 8.17
C VAL A 49 -3.29 -20.83 8.46
N THR A 50 -2.66 -21.38 7.42
CA THR A 50 -1.32 -21.97 7.51
C THR A 50 -0.42 -21.39 6.43
N PHE A 51 0.85 -21.15 6.77
CA PHE A 51 1.83 -20.56 5.86
C PHE A 51 3.01 -21.52 5.70
N ASP A 52 3.44 -21.74 4.47
CA ASP A 52 4.56 -22.62 4.13
C ASP A 52 5.91 -21.87 4.10
N SER A 53 5.89 -20.54 4.19
CA SER A 53 7.04 -19.65 4.10
C SER A 53 6.75 -18.25 4.67
N ASP A 54 7.81 -17.53 5.05
CA ASP A 54 7.74 -16.11 5.45
C ASP A 54 7.13 -15.24 4.34
N GLY A 55 7.42 -15.58 3.08
CA GLY A 55 6.90 -14.87 1.92
C GLY A 55 5.37 -15.00 1.82
N ALA A 56 4.85 -16.22 1.94
CA ALA A 56 3.41 -16.48 1.92
C ALA A 56 2.68 -15.77 3.07
N LEU A 57 3.26 -15.76 4.27
CA LEU A 57 2.73 -15.01 5.41
C LEU A 57 2.64 -13.52 5.12
N MET A 58 3.72 -12.92 4.62
CA MET A 58 3.74 -11.47 4.36
C MET A 58 2.77 -11.07 3.25
N SER A 59 2.74 -11.81 2.14
CA SER A 59 1.78 -11.56 1.05
C SER A 59 0.34 -11.64 1.55
N TRP A 60 0.00 -12.68 2.32
CA TRP A 60 -1.32 -12.82 2.92
C TRP A 60 -1.64 -11.69 3.90
N ALA A 61 -0.67 -11.26 4.73
CA ALA A 61 -0.86 -10.21 5.71
C ALA A 61 -1.16 -8.86 5.05
N PHE A 62 -0.45 -8.50 3.97
CA PHE A 62 -0.70 -7.28 3.21
C PHE A 62 -2.08 -7.30 2.53
N ILE A 63 -2.43 -8.42 1.89
CA ILE A 63 -3.75 -8.60 1.25
C ILE A 63 -4.86 -8.46 2.31
N THR A 64 -4.68 -9.09 3.46
CA THR A 64 -5.68 -9.06 4.54
C THR A 64 -5.80 -7.67 5.17
N ALA A 65 -4.67 -7.01 5.46
CA ALA A 65 -4.66 -5.63 5.97
C ALA A 65 -5.40 -4.67 5.05
N ARG A 66 -5.19 -4.82 3.74
CA ARG A 66 -5.87 -4.02 2.73
C ARG A 66 -7.37 -4.30 2.68
N ARG A 67 -7.78 -5.57 2.67
CA ARG A 67 -9.20 -5.97 2.68
C ARG A 67 -9.93 -5.43 3.91
N GLU A 68 -9.33 -5.58 5.09
CA GLU A 68 -9.84 -5.02 6.33
C GLU A 68 -9.97 -3.50 6.27
N GLY A 69 -8.99 -2.81 5.66
CA GLY A 69 -9.06 -1.37 5.46
C GLY A 69 -10.23 -0.94 4.54
N ILE A 70 -10.47 -1.67 3.45
CA ILE A 70 -11.59 -1.40 2.55
C ILE A 70 -12.92 -1.63 3.27
N ASP A 71 -13.04 -2.71 4.03
CA ASP A 71 -14.23 -3.02 4.79
C ASP A 71 -14.48 -2.02 5.92
N TRP A 72 -13.42 -1.54 6.57
CA TRP A 72 -13.48 -0.44 7.54
C TRP A 72 -14.04 0.83 6.90
N LEU A 73 -13.53 1.23 5.74
CA LEU A 73 -14.04 2.39 4.99
C LEU A 73 -15.51 2.23 4.59
N ARG A 74 -15.91 1.04 4.12
CA ARG A 74 -17.30 0.73 3.75
C ARG A 74 -18.25 0.88 4.95
N ARG A 75 -17.81 0.48 6.14
CA ARG A 75 -18.59 0.59 7.38
C ARG A 75 -18.76 2.04 7.86
N GLN A 76 -17.83 2.93 7.51
CA GLN A 76 -17.90 4.37 7.86
C GLN A 76 -18.93 5.19 7.05
N LYS A 77 -19.52 4.62 5.99
CA LYS A 77 -20.71 5.12 5.24
C LYS A 77 -20.79 6.58 4.75
N ASN A 78 -19.75 7.42 4.87
CA ASN A 78 -19.70 8.77 4.24
C ASN A 78 -18.31 9.20 3.72
N ALA A 79 -17.31 8.31 3.69
CA ALA A 79 -15.98 8.67 3.18
C ALA A 79 -15.94 8.57 1.65
N PRO A 80 -15.67 9.66 0.90
CA PRO A 80 -15.55 9.62 -0.55
C PRO A 80 -14.14 9.16 -0.95
N VAL A 81 -13.69 7.99 -0.49
CA VAL A 81 -12.36 7.47 -0.86
C VAL A 81 -12.54 6.14 -1.59
N ARG A 82 -12.85 6.24 -2.88
CA ARG A 82 -12.56 5.14 -3.82
C ARG A 82 -11.11 5.31 -4.24
N LEU A 83 -10.21 4.56 -3.61
CA LEU A 83 -8.94 4.24 -4.25
C LEU A 83 -9.28 3.45 -5.52
N ASP A 84 -8.68 3.86 -6.64
CA ASP A 84 -8.86 3.18 -7.92
C ASP A 84 -8.31 1.74 -7.78
N GLU A 85 -9.12 0.76 -8.17
CA GLU A 85 -8.84 -0.67 -7.98
C GLU A 85 -7.55 -1.07 -8.68
N THR A 86 -7.25 -0.42 -9.80
CA THR A 86 -6.00 -0.54 -10.57
C THR A 86 -4.74 -0.12 -9.81
N ILE A 87 -4.80 0.88 -8.93
CA ILE A 87 -3.66 1.29 -8.08
C ILE A 87 -3.40 0.24 -7.02
N LEU A 88 -4.49 -0.33 -6.53
CA LEU A 88 -4.47 -1.29 -5.48
C LEU A 88 -3.90 -2.63 -5.96
N ASP A 89 -4.21 -3.02 -7.20
CA ASP A 89 -3.60 -4.18 -7.84
C ASP A 89 -2.09 -4.00 -8.08
N VAL A 90 -1.65 -2.77 -8.39
CA VAL A 90 -0.22 -2.45 -8.52
C VAL A 90 0.49 -2.56 -7.18
N LEU A 91 -0.05 -1.94 -6.11
CA LEU A 91 0.52 -2.04 -4.76
C LEU A 91 0.55 -3.48 -4.25
N GLU A 92 -0.47 -4.28 -4.56
CA GLU A 92 -0.52 -5.70 -4.22
C GLU A 92 0.57 -6.49 -4.94
N ALA A 93 0.85 -6.19 -6.22
CA ALA A 93 1.97 -6.76 -6.96
C ALA A 93 3.34 -6.31 -6.41
N GLU A 94 3.51 -5.04 -6.04
CA GLU A 94 4.75 -4.51 -5.43
C GLU A 94 5.10 -5.21 -4.11
N TRP A 95 4.11 -5.43 -3.25
CA TRP A 95 4.33 -5.99 -1.92
C TRP A 95 4.47 -7.51 -1.93
N ALA A 96 3.86 -8.20 -2.89
CA ALA A 96 4.10 -9.62 -3.14
C ALA A 96 5.54 -9.87 -3.61
N ASP A 97 6.10 -8.99 -4.45
CA ASP A 97 7.50 -9.06 -4.92
C ASP A 97 8.53 -8.79 -3.81
N GLU A 98 8.21 -7.89 -2.88
CA GLU A 98 9.10 -7.55 -1.75
C GLU A 98 9.28 -8.72 -0.76
N ALA A 99 8.33 -9.67 -0.74
CA ALA A 99 8.36 -10.87 0.09
C ALA A 99 9.17 -12.04 -0.53
N LEU A 100 9.42 -12.00 -1.85
CA LEU A 100 10.11 -13.04 -2.62
C LEU A 100 11.60 -12.74 -2.90
N GLY A 101 12.17 -11.67 -2.33
CA GLY A 101 13.60 -11.36 -2.44
C GLY A 101 14.04 -10.79 -3.79
N GLN A 102 13.11 -10.44 -4.68
CA GLN A 102 13.40 -9.77 -5.97
C GLN A 102 13.43 -8.23 -5.88
N ALA A 103 13.43 -7.69 -4.65
CA ALA A 103 13.20 -6.28 -4.34
C ALA A 103 14.24 -5.26 -4.86
N GLY A 104 15.37 -5.70 -5.42
CA GLY A 104 16.38 -4.78 -5.94
C GLY A 104 15.86 -3.95 -7.13
N GLY A 105 15.29 -4.62 -8.13
CA GLY A 105 14.94 -3.99 -9.41
C GLY A 105 13.71 -3.08 -9.33
N ARG A 106 12.63 -3.56 -8.70
CA ARG A 106 11.35 -2.84 -8.69
C ARG A 106 11.33 -1.65 -7.74
N SER A 107 11.94 -1.78 -6.54
CA SER A 107 12.10 -0.65 -5.62
C SER A 107 13.01 0.43 -6.21
N GLN A 108 14.08 0.03 -6.92
CA GLN A 108 14.93 0.98 -7.64
C GLN A 108 14.17 1.66 -8.78
N ALA A 109 13.42 0.90 -9.59
CA ALA A 109 12.57 1.45 -10.64
C ALA A 109 11.55 2.46 -10.10
N LEU A 110 10.88 2.17 -8.98
CA LEU A 110 9.96 3.10 -8.33
C LEU A 110 10.67 4.38 -7.89
N ARG A 111 11.85 4.29 -7.26
CA ARG A 111 12.63 5.48 -6.86
C ARG A 111 13.00 6.32 -8.07
N ASP A 112 13.44 5.70 -9.15
CA ASP A 112 13.83 6.39 -10.39
C ASP A 112 12.61 7.08 -11.01
N CYS A 113 11.47 6.39 -11.10
CA CYS A 113 10.22 6.96 -11.61
C CYS A 113 9.70 8.12 -10.75
N LEU A 114 9.83 8.06 -9.41
CA LEU A 114 9.47 9.17 -8.52
C LEU A 114 10.40 10.38 -8.70
N ASN A 115 11.67 10.16 -9.05
CA ASN A 115 12.63 11.22 -9.36
C ASN A 115 12.35 11.87 -10.73
N GLU A 116 11.77 11.13 -11.68
CA GLU A 116 11.37 11.64 -13.01
C GLU A 116 10.04 12.42 -12.98
N LEU A 117 9.26 12.34 -11.89
CA LEU A 117 8.00 13.05 -11.78
C LEU A 117 8.16 14.59 -11.79
N PRO A 118 7.25 15.33 -12.46
CA PRO A 118 7.18 16.77 -12.35
C PRO A 118 6.96 17.24 -10.91
N GLU A 119 7.50 18.41 -10.56
CA GLU A 119 7.47 18.91 -9.18
C GLU A 119 6.06 18.99 -8.59
N LYS A 120 5.08 19.50 -9.37
CA LYS A 120 3.67 19.58 -8.96
C LYS A 120 3.01 18.22 -8.69
N SER A 121 3.56 17.16 -9.25
CA SER A 121 3.10 15.79 -9.05
C SER A 121 3.75 15.18 -7.82
N ARG A 122 5.04 15.44 -7.60
CA ARG A 122 5.76 15.05 -6.40
C ARG A 122 5.20 15.74 -5.15
N GLU A 123 4.90 17.03 -5.24
CA GLU A 123 4.25 17.80 -4.17
C GLU A 123 2.88 17.22 -3.80
N LEU A 124 2.07 16.88 -4.81
CA LEU A 124 0.77 16.23 -4.59
C LEU A 124 0.92 14.87 -3.89
N LEU A 125 1.89 14.05 -4.31
CA LEU A 125 2.18 12.78 -3.64
C LEU A 125 2.70 12.99 -2.22
N LYS A 126 3.55 14.00 -2.00
CA LYS A 126 4.07 14.36 -0.68
C LYS A 126 2.93 14.71 0.28
N LEU A 127 2.09 15.67 -0.10
CA LEU A 127 0.96 16.09 0.73
C LEU A 127 0.03 14.92 1.05
N ARG A 128 -0.25 14.06 0.06
CA ARG A 128 -1.20 12.96 0.20
C ARG A 128 -0.65 11.77 1.00
N TYR A 129 0.61 11.40 0.79
CA TYR A 129 1.18 10.13 1.25
C TYR A 129 2.26 10.28 2.31
N PHE A 130 3.03 11.37 2.29
CA PHE A 130 4.08 11.61 3.28
C PHE A 130 3.55 12.47 4.43
N ASP A 131 2.80 13.51 4.11
CA ASP A 131 2.25 14.44 5.11
C ASP A 131 0.84 14.01 5.59
N GLY A 132 0.31 12.91 5.05
CA GLY A 132 -0.92 12.25 5.50
C GLY A 132 -2.23 13.02 5.27
N GLN A 133 -2.23 14.07 4.45
CA GLN A 133 -3.41 14.92 4.24
C GLN A 133 -4.53 14.16 3.50
N ARG A 134 -5.78 14.48 3.82
CA ARG A 134 -6.97 14.01 3.09
C ARG A 134 -7.12 14.75 1.77
N CYS A 135 -7.82 14.17 0.80
CA CYS A 135 -7.98 14.78 -0.52
C CYS A 135 -8.67 16.15 -0.45
N GLU A 136 -9.61 16.36 0.49
CA GLU A 136 -10.22 17.67 0.72
C GLU A 136 -9.20 18.71 1.21
N GLU A 137 -8.31 18.33 2.12
CA GLU A 137 -7.27 19.20 2.67
C GLU A 137 -6.23 19.56 1.61
N VAL A 138 -5.81 18.57 0.80
CA VAL A 138 -4.94 18.80 -0.35
C VAL A 138 -5.60 19.73 -1.36
N ALA A 139 -6.89 19.57 -1.62
CA ALA A 139 -7.65 20.44 -2.51
C ALA A 139 -7.65 21.89 -2.00
N SER A 140 -7.88 22.09 -0.70
CA SER A 140 -7.80 23.40 -0.05
C SER A 140 -6.39 24.00 -0.11
N LEU A 141 -5.36 23.22 0.22
CA LEU A 141 -3.97 23.66 0.21
C LEU A 141 -3.49 24.08 -1.18
N LEU A 142 -3.90 23.33 -2.22
CA LEU A 142 -3.50 23.58 -3.60
C LEU A 142 -4.46 24.50 -4.37
N GLY A 143 -5.51 25.03 -3.73
CA GLY A 143 -6.52 25.87 -4.37
C GLY A 143 -7.25 25.18 -5.53
N ALA A 144 -7.45 23.86 -5.45
CA ALA A 144 -8.02 23.04 -6.50
C ALA A 144 -9.37 22.45 -6.08
N LYS A 145 -10.18 22.00 -7.06
CA LYS A 145 -11.39 21.22 -6.77
C LYS A 145 -11.02 19.80 -6.34
N LEU A 146 -11.78 19.22 -5.42
CA LEU A 146 -11.60 17.84 -4.96
C LEU A 146 -11.54 16.83 -6.13
N ASP A 147 -12.47 16.95 -7.09
CA ASP A 147 -12.47 16.10 -8.29
C ASP A 147 -11.20 16.23 -9.15
N ALA A 148 -10.59 17.42 -9.15
CA ALA A 148 -9.34 17.64 -9.86
C ALA A 148 -8.17 16.95 -9.15
N ILE A 149 -8.18 16.89 -7.81
CA ILE A 149 -7.20 16.11 -7.04
C ILE A 149 -7.34 14.63 -7.34
N TYR A 150 -8.56 14.07 -7.33
CA TYR A 150 -8.77 12.66 -7.68
C TYR A 150 -8.28 12.32 -9.09
N LYS A 151 -8.61 13.15 -10.08
CA LYS A 151 -8.15 12.95 -11.47
C LYS A 151 -6.62 13.04 -11.59
N ARG A 152 -5.98 13.96 -10.88
CA ARG A 152 -4.51 14.11 -10.88
C ARG A 152 -3.82 12.92 -10.24
N LEU A 153 -4.34 12.44 -9.10
CA LEU A 153 -3.81 11.25 -8.43
C LEU A 153 -3.97 9.99 -9.30
N SER A 154 -5.14 9.77 -9.90
CA SER A 154 -5.36 8.62 -10.79
C SER A 154 -4.37 8.62 -11.97
N ARG A 155 -4.19 9.76 -12.66
CA ARG A 155 -3.20 9.87 -13.75
C ARG A 155 -1.77 9.62 -13.26
N LEU A 156 -1.45 10.11 -12.07
CA LEU A 156 -0.12 9.93 -11.48
C LEU A 156 0.20 8.47 -11.23
N HIS A 157 -0.74 7.71 -10.68
CA HIS A 157 -0.51 6.31 -10.43
C HIS A 157 -0.38 5.50 -11.72
N ASN A 158 -1.20 5.80 -12.74
CA ASN A 158 -1.05 5.15 -14.05
C ASN A 158 0.33 5.44 -14.65
N SER A 159 0.79 6.69 -14.60
CA SER A 159 2.11 7.06 -15.10
C SER A 159 3.25 6.38 -14.33
N LEU A 160 3.12 6.21 -13.01
CA LEU A 160 4.11 5.50 -12.20
C LEU A 160 4.12 4.02 -12.53
N LYS A 161 2.96 3.39 -12.71
CA LYS A 161 2.84 1.99 -13.13
C LYS A 161 3.57 1.75 -14.45
N ASP A 162 3.25 2.53 -15.48
CA ASP A 162 3.84 2.39 -16.82
C ASP A 162 5.36 2.60 -16.80
N CYS A 163 5.84 3.56 -16.00
CA CYS A 163 7.26 3.82 -15.82
C CYS A 163 7.98 2.62 -15.17
N ILE A 164 7.43 2.07 -14.08
CA ILE A 164 8.03 0.94 -13.37
C ILE A 164 8.10 -0.29 -14.28
N GLU A 165 7.01 -0.59 -15.00
CA GLU A 165 6.97 -1.70 -15.96
C GLU A 165 8.05 -1.54 -17.05
N THR A 166 8.23 -0.32 -17.56
CA THR A 166 9.28 -0.02 -18.55
C THR A 166 10.69 -0.28 -18.00
N LYS A 167 10.98 0.21 -16.79
CA LYS A 167 12.31 0.08 -16.15
C LYS A 167 12.62 -1.37 -15.78
N LEU A 168 11.62 -2.15 -15.35
CA LEU A 168 11.80 -3.57 -15.08
C LEU A 168 12.11 -4.37 -16.33
N ASN A 169 11.42 -4.09 -17.43
CA ASN A 169 11.68 -4.77 -18.71
C ASN A 169 13.09 -4.48 -19.23
N GLN A 170 13.64 -3.30 -18.93
CA GLN A 170 15.02 -2.91 -19.27
C GLN A 170 16.07 -3.59 -18.39
N ALA A 171 15.75 -3.95 -17.14
CA ALA A 171 16.69 -4.58 -16.21
C ALA A 171 16.86 -6.10 -16.44
N VAL A 172 15.98 -6.71 -17.24
CA VAL A 172 15.98 -8.15 -17.57
C VAL A 172 16.65 -8.47 -18.91
N SER A 173 16.98 -7.45 -19.72
CA SER A 173 17.72 -7.56 -21.00
C SER A 173 19.20 -7.26 -20.83
#